data_AF-A0A2V7SL50-F1
#
_entry.id   AF-A0A2V7SL50-F1
#
_cell.length_a   1.000
_cell.length_b   1.000
_cell.length_c   1.000
_cell.angle_alpha   90.00
_cell.angle_beta   90.00
_cell.angle_gamma   90.00
#
_symmetry.space_group_name_H-M   'P 1'
#
loop_
_entity.id
_entity.type
_entity.pdbx_description
1 polymer ?
#
loop_
_entity_poly.entity_id
_entity_poly.type
_entity_poly.pdbx_seq_one_letter_code
_entity_poly.pdbx_strand_id
1 'polypeptide(L)'
;GALLYYLRTLPLNVGDRYSLDRYFRPDRNPVRLEVVRRERIEVPAGTFETIVIRPTIRTSGIFSENGQAEVWVTDDARHLMVRMTAKLSFGTLSLSLREITNVANSARVLSLR
;
A
#
# COMPACT_ATOMS: atom_id res chain seq x y z
N GLY A 1 4.01 7.19 4.60
CA GLY A 1 2.84 7.55 5.44
C GLY A 1 1.74 8.18 4.62
N ALA A 2 1.84 9.46 4.27
CA ALA A 2 0.76 10.25 3.68
C ALA A 2 0.12 9.65 2.40
N LEU A 3 0.91 9.03 1.53
CA LEU A 3 0.37 8.35 0.33
C LEU A 3 -0.71 7.30 0.67
N LEU A 4 -0.48 6.44 1.68
CA LEU A 4 -1.45 5.42 2.06
C LEU A 4 -2.77 6.02 2.59
N TYR A 5 -2.71 7.19 3.24
CA TYR A 5 -3.91 7.90 3.65
C TYR A 5 -4.67 8.48 2.46
N TYR A 6 -3.96 9.00 1.46
CA TYR A 6 -4.58 9.48 0.23
C TYR A 6 -5.29 8.36 -0.54
N LEU A 7 -4.72 7.15 -0.60
CA LEU A 7 -5.38 5.99 -1.22
C LEU A 7 -6.78 5.72 -0.66
N ARG A 8 -6.99 5.96 0.63
CA ARG A 8 -8.31 5.75 1.29
C ARG A 8 -9.40 6.69 0.79
N THR A 9 -9.05 7.73 0.04
CA THR A 9 -9.99 8.69 -0.52
C THR A 9 -10.37 8.38 -1.97
N LEU A 10 -9.71 7.40 -2.59
CA LEU A 10 -9.86 7.11 -4.02
C LEU A 10 -10.67 5.83 -4.23
N PRO A 11 -11.50 5.75 -5.28
CA PRO A 11 -11.96 4.48 -5.79
C PRO A 11 -10.75 3.74 -6.40
N LEU A 12 -10.51 2.49 -6.04
CA LEU A 12 -9.36 1.73 -6.55
C LEU A 12 -9.83 0.66 -7.55
N ASN A 13 -10.31 1.07 -8.72
CA ASN A 13 -10.67 0.14 -9.78
C ASN A 13 -9.44 -0.23 -10.61
N VAL A 14 -9.34 -1.49 -11.02
CA VAL A 14 -8.22 -1.95 -11.86
C VAL A 14 -8.22 -1.17 -13.18
N GLY A 15 -7.07 -0.62 -13.55
CA GLY A 15 -6.88 0.26 -14.70
C GLY A 15 -6.91 1.75 -14.36
N ASP A 16 -7.38 2.15 -13.18
CA ASP A 16 -7.41 3.55 -12.78
C ASP A 16 -6.00 4.12 -12.64
N ARG A 17 -5.86 5.40 -13.01
CA ARG A 17 -4.62 6.17 -12.84
C ARG A 17 -4.92 7.49 -12.14
N TYR A 18 -4.13 7.81 -11.12
CA TYR A 18 -4.25 9.04 -10.34
C TYR A 18 -2.94 9.84 -10.40
N SER A 19 -3.06 11.16 -10.38
CA SER A 19 -1.94 12.09 -10.28
C SER A 19 -2.21 13.08 -9.16
N LEU A 20 -1.25 13.26 -8.26
CA LEU A 20 -1.30 14.25 -7.20
C LEU A 20 -0.15 15.25 -7.39
N ASP A 21 -0.51 16.45 -7.86
CA ASP A 21 0.45 17.51 -8.19
C ASP A 21 0.87 18.35 -6.98
N ARG A 22 0.12 18.24 -5.86
CA ARG A 22 0.31 19.01 -4.63
C ARG A 22 0.57 18.13 -3.42
N TYR A 23 1.44 17.12 -3.57
CA TYR A 23 1.99 16.42 -2.41
C TYR A 23 2.79 17.41 -1.55
N PHE A 24 2.79 17.19 -0.23
CA PHE A 24 3.40 18.10 0.76
C PHE A 24 4.92 18.33 0.55
N ARG A 25 5.55 17.54 -0.33
CA ARG A 25 6.93 17.73 -0.81
C ARG A 25 6.89 18.16 -2.28
N PRO A 26 6.99 19.46 -2.59
CA PRO A 26 6.88 19.98 -3.95
C PRO A 26 7.86 19.33 -4.94
N ASP A 27 9.08 19.02 -4.50
CA ASP A 27 10.14 18.35 -5.27
C ASP A 27 9.81 16.90 -5.66
N ARG A 28 8.77 16.31 -5.04
CA ARG A 28 8.33 14.93 -5.27
C ARG A 28 7.12 14.83 -6.19
N ASN A 29 6.56 15.96 -6.61
CA ASN A 29 5.39 16.01 -7.47
C ASN A 29 5.76 15.87 -8.97
N PRO A 30 4.85 15.30 -9.78
CA PRO A 30 3.61 14.66 -9.35
C PRO A 30 3.86 13.28 -8.73
N VAL A 31 3.06 12.93 -7.72
CA VAL A 31 2.94 11.55 -7.27
C VAL A 31 1.88 10.87 -8.12
N ARG A 32 2.26 9.88 -8.91
CA ARG A 32 1.36 9.10 -9.75
C ARG A 32 1.08 7.74 -9.11
N LEU A 33 -0.08 7.20 -9.43
CA LEU A 33 -0.54 5.91 -8.92
C LEU A 33 -1.28 5.18 -10.03
N GLU A 34 -0.94 3.92 -10.24
CA GLU A 34 -1.69 3.00 -11.10
C GLU A 34 -2.30 1.88 -10.25
N VAL A 35 -3.57 1.55 -10.50
CA VAL A 35 -4.23 0.37 -9.92
C VAL A 35 -4.07 -0.79 -10.89
N VAL A 36 -3.25 -1.77 -10.52
CA VAL A 36 -2.72 -2.77 -11.46
C VAL A 36 -3.63 -3.98 -11.57
N ARG A 37 -4.00 -4.59 -10.44
CA ARG A 37 -4.77 -5.84 -10.38
C ARG A 37 -5.36 -6.05 -8.99
N ARG A 38 -6.28 -7.02 -8.90
CA ARG A 38 -6.72 -7.63 -7.64
C ARG A 38 -6.13 -9.03 -7.54
N GLU A 39 -5.68 -9.40 -6.35
CA GLU A 39 -5.25 -10.77 -6.07
C GLU A 39 -5.42 -11.11 -4.59
N ARG A 40 -5.65 -12.40 -4.32
CA ARG A 40 -5.65 -12.96 -2.98
C ARG A 40 -4.24 -13.37 -2.61
N ILE A 41 -3.74 -12.92 -1.46
CA ILE A 41 -2.37 -13.21 -1.03
C ILE A 41 -2.32 -13.72 0.41
N GLU A 42 -1.35 -14.58 0.69
CA GLU A 42 -1.02 -15.06 2.03
C GLU A 42 0.26 -14.39 2.53
N VAL A 43 0.21 -13.90 3.77
CA VAL A 43 1.33 -13.32 4.52
C VAL A 43 1.28 -13.86 5.96
N PRO A 44 2.32 -13.65 6.80
CA PRO A 44 2.29 -14.18 8.17
C PRO A 44 1.10 -13.70 9.01
N ALA A 45 0.54 -12.51 8.72
CA ALA A 45 -0.66 -12.00 9.37
C ALA A 45 -1.98 -12.66 8.91
N GLY A 46 -1.95 -13.55 7.92
CA GLY A 46 -3.11 -14.25 7.38
C GLY A 46 -3.28 -14.08 5.86
N THR A 47 -4.49 -14.41 5.38
CA THR A 47 -4.86 -14.30 3.96
C THR A 47 -5.75 -13.08 3.73
N PHE A 48 -5.49 -12.33 2.67
CA PHE A 48 -6.19 -11.09 2.35
C PHE A 48 -6.59 -11.03 0.89
N GLU A 49 -7.80 -10.56 0.61
CA GLU A 49 -8.15 -10.00 -0.70
C GLU A 49 -7.48 -8.63 -0.82
N THR A 50 -6.73 -8.41 -1.90
CA THR A 50 -5.90 -7.21 -2.03
C THR A 50 -5.99 -6.57 -3.41
N ILE A 51 -5.74 -5.26 -3.43
CA ILE A 51 -5.51 -4.48 -4.63
C ILE A 51 -4.02 -4.16 -4.71
N VAL A 52 -3.42 -4.40 -5.87
CA VAL A 52 -2.04 -4.06 -6.16
C VAL A 52 -1.98 -2.70 -6.83
N ILE A 53 -1.17 -1.82 -6.27
CA ILE A 53 -0.92 -0.50 -6.81
C ILE A 53 0.56 -0.29 -7.14
N ARG A 54 0.83 0.58 -8.11
CA ARG A 54 2.18 1.01 -8.48
C ARG A 54 2.28 2.54 -8.32
N PRO A 55 2.89 3.02 -7.23
CA PRO A 55 3.15 4.44 -7.07
C PRO A 55 4.47 4.85 -7.75
N THR A 56 4.43 6.00 -8.44
CA THR A 56 5.60 6.63 -9.07
C THR A 56 5.77 8.04 -8.53
N ILE A 57 6.97 8.36 -8.04
CA ILE A 57 7.32 9.61 -7.37
C ILE A 57 8.61 10.14 -8.00
N ARG A 58 8.78 11.46 -8.06
CA ARG A 58 10.08 12.05 -8.43
C ARG A 58 11.13 11.79 -7.34
N THR A 59 11.89 10.72 -7.51
CA THR A 59 12.92 10.28 -6.57
C THR A 59 13.93 9.38 -7.29
N SER A 60 15.06 9.10 -6.65
CA SER A 60 16.02 8.06 -7.05
C SER A 60 15.74 6.70 -6.38
N GLY A 61 14.76 6.64 -5.48
CA GLY A 61 14.43 5.43 -4.72
C GLY A 61 13.56 4.40 -5.47
N ILE A 62 13.07 3.42 -4.71
CA ILE A 62 12.25 2.30 -5.22
C ILE A 62 10.94 2.71 -5.92
N PHE A 63 10.43 3.91 -5.63
CA PHE A 63 9.24 4.49 -6.25
C PHE A 63 9.57 5.46 -7.40
N SER A 64 10.80 5.48 -7.90
CA SER A 64 11.19 6.32 -9.04
C SER A 64 10.48 5.90 -10.33
N GLU A 65 10.63 6.69 -11.40
CA GLU A 65 10.11 6.36 -12.74
C GLU A 65 10.56 4.97 -13.21
N ASN A 66 11.81 4.62 -12.95
CA ASN A 66 12.40 3.32 -13.28
C ASN A 66 12.25 2.30 -12.14
N GLY A 67 11.61 2.71 -11.04
CA GLY A 67 11.33 1.87 -9.89
C GLY A 67 10.27 0.83 -10.23
N GLN A 68 10.49 -0.40 -9.77
CA GLN A 68 9.55 -1.51 -9.94
C GLN A 68 8.96 -1.90 -8.59
N ALA A 69 8.41 -0.92 -7.88
CA ALA A 69 7.75 -1.15 -6.60
C ALA A 69 6.27 -1.45 -6.79
N GLU A 70 5.79 -2.52 -6.15
CA GLU A 70 4.38 -2.85 -6.03
C GLU A 70 3.97 -2.83 -4.56
N VAL A 71 2.78 -2.32 -4.28
CA VAL A 71 2.21 -2.27 -2.93
C VAL A 71 0.85 -2.95 -2.97
N TRP A 72 0.66 -3.90 -2.06
CA TRP A 72 -0.61 -4.58 -1.84
C TRP A 72 -1.32 -3.91 -0.69
N VAL A 73 -2.55 -3.47 -0.93
CA VAL A 73 -3.45 -2.96 0.10
C VAL A 73 -4.69 -3.83 0.19
N THR A 74 -5.30 -3.96 1.38
CA THR A 74 -6.56 -4.71 1.53
C THR A 74 -7.63 -4.15 0.60
N ASP A 75 -8.43 -5.03 -0.01
CA ASP A 75 -9.63 -4.65 -0.77
C ASP A 75 -10.81 -4.39 0.19
N ASP A 76 -10.62 -3.41 1.07
CA ASP A 76 -11.62 -2.91 1.99
C ASP A 76 -11.41 -1.41 2.23
N ALA A 77 -12.35 -0.75 2.92
CA ALA A 77 -12.30 0.69 3.17
C ALA A 77 -11.03 1.18 3.90
N ARG A 78 -10.27 0.28 4.53
CA ARG A 78 -9.07 0.63 5.30
C ARG A 78 -7.83 0.70 4.43
N HIS A 79 -7.81 0.00 3.29
CA HIS A 79 -6.66 -0.13 2.38
C HIS A 79 -5.33 -0.33 3.15
N LEU A 80 -5.32 -1.28 4.08
CA LEU A 80 -4.15 -1.58 4.90
C LEU A 80 -3.06 -2.17 4.03
N MET A 81 -1.82 -1.69 4.15
CA MET A 81 -0.69 -2.25 3.42
C MET A 81 -0.39 -3.66 3.94
N VAL A 82 -0.56 -4.66 3.08
CA VAL A 82 -0.36 -6.09 3.38
C VAL A 82 1.03 -6.56 2.96
N ARG A 83 1.51 -6.07 1.81
CA ARG A 83 2.82 -6.41 1.25
C ARG A 83 3.38 -5.25 0.44
N MET A 84 4.71 -5.16 0.35
CA MET A 84 5.40 -4.31 -0.61
C MET A 84 6.58 -5.07 -1.19
N THR A 85 6.77 -5.00 -2.49
CA THR A 85 7.98 -5.50 -3.15
C THR A 85 8.62 -4.40 -3.97
N ALA A 86 9.94 -4.46 -4.14
CA ALA A 86 10.67 -3.60 -5.05
C ALA A 86 11.87 -4.34 -5.62
N LYS A 87 12.08 -4.24 -6.94
CA LYS A 87 13.34 -4.70 -7.55
C LYS A 87 14.44 -3.69 -7.30
N LEU A 88 15.58 -4.20 -6.83
CA LEU A 88 16.83 -3.49 -6.66
C LEU A 88 17.87 -4.09 -7.61
N SER A 89 18.98 -3.40 -7.82
CA SER A 89 20.07 -3.90 -8.67
C SER A 89 20.67 -5.22 -8.16
N PHE A 90 20.60 -5.47 -6.86
CA PHE A 90 21.22 -6.62 -6.19
C PHE A 90 20.22 -7.65 -5.66
N GLY A 91 18.91 -7.49 -5.93
CA GLY A 91 17.90 -8.42 -5.43
C GLY A 91 16.50 -7.83 -5.36
N THR A 92 15.63 -8.48 -4.58
CA THR A 92 14.26 -8.01 -4.36
C THR A 92 14.08 -7.68 -2.88
N LEU A 93 13.66 -6.45 -2.59
CA LEU A 93 13.17 -6.08 -1.28
C LEU A 93 11.71 -6.55 -1.17
N SER A 94 11.38 -7.26 -0.11
CA SER A 94 10.01 -7.68 0.20
C SER A 94 9.69 -7.38 1.67
N LEU A 95 8.56 -6.72 1.91
CA LEU A 95 7.99 -6.55 3.23
C LEU A 95 6.60 -7.16 3.25
N SER A 96 6.31 -7.94 4.28
CA SER A 96 5.00 -8.57 4.49
C SER A 96 4.48 -8.25 5.87
N LEU A 97 3.18 -8.00 5.97
CA LEU A 97 2.49 -7.78 7.22
C LEU A 97 2.59 -9.02 8.11
N ARG A 98 3.13 -8.83 9.32
CA ARG A 98 3.36 -9.93 10.27
C ARG A 98 2.21 -10.14 11.24
N GLU A 99 1.64 -9.07 11.75
CA GLU A 99 0.57 -9.11 12.74
C GLU A 99 -0.32 -7.87 12.62
N ILE A 100 -1.61 -8.01 12.95
CA ILE A 100 -2.55 -6.90 13.11
C ILE A 100 -3.25 -7.08 14.45
N THR A 101 -3.09 -6.13 15.36
CA THR A 101 -3.83 -6.11 16.63
C THR A 101 -5.06 -5.21 16.50
N ASN A 102 -6.25 -5.78 16.72
CA ASN A 102 -7.49 -4.99 16.76
C ASN A 102 -7.80 -4.57 18.20
N VAL A 103 -7.48 -3.31 18.52
CA VAL A 103 -7.62 -2.75 19.87
C VAL A 103 -9.08 -2.72 20.36
N ALA A 104 -10.07 -2.68 19.44
CA ALA A 104 -11.48 -2.68 19.81
C ALA A 104 -11.98 -4.04 20.38
N ASN A 105 -11.30 -5.15 20.05
CA ASN A 105 -11.61 -6.46 20.62
C ASN A 105 -10.90 -6.72 21.96
N SER A 106 -9.81 -6.01 22.25
CA SER A 106 -9.06 -6.17 23.50
C SER A 106 -9.84 -5.68 24.73
N ALA A 107 -10.63 -4.62 24.58
CA ALA A 107 -11.43 -4.05 25.69
C ALA A 107 -12.64 -4.92 26.07
N ARG A 108 -13.25 -5.64 25.11
CA ARG A 108 -14.41 -6.53 25.37
C ARG A 108 -14.02 -7.79 26.15
N VAL A 109 -12.78 -8.26 26.02
CA VAL A 109 -12.28 -9.41 26.77
C VAL A 109 -11.91 -9.04 28.21
N LEU A 110 -11.53 -7.77 28.46
CA LEU A 110 -11.17 -7.26 29.79
C LEU A 110 -12.38 -6.78 30.62
N SER A 111 -13.56 -6.63 30.02
CA SER A 111 -14.81 -6.30 30.73
C SER A 111 -15.67 -7.53 31.08
N LEU A 112 -15.20 -8.74 30.75
CA LEU A 112 -15.86 -10.02 31.03
C LEU A 112 -15.05 -10.89 32.02
N ARG A 113 -14.14 -10.27 32.77
CA ARG A 113 -13.41 -10.86 33.89
C ARG A 113 -13.68 -10.08 35.16
#